data_AF-A0A8T2JI50-F1
#
_entry.id   AF-A0A8T2JI50-F1
#
_cell.length_a   1.000
_cell.length_b   1.000
_cell.length_c   1.000
_cell.angle_alpha   90.00
_cell.angle_beta   90.00
_cell.angle_gamma   90.00
#
_symmetry.space_group_name_H-M   'P 1'
#
loop_
_entity.id
_entity.type
_entity.pdbx_description
1 polymer ?
#
loop_
_entity_poly.entity_id
_entity_poly.type
_entity_poly.pdbx_seq_one_letter_code
_entity_poly.pdbx_strand_id
1 'polypeptide(L)'
;MSKSLKKIVEESREKNLPDVDMCDRGIANMLDVPGLFTLSNITQLILSHNKLTTVPPNIADLKNLEVLNFFNNQIEELPTQISSLQKLKHLNLGMNRLNGLPPTLRALYLSDNDFEILPPDIGKLTKLQIIGDLTQLKELHIQGNRLTVLPPELGNLDLTGQKQVFKAENNPWVTPIADQFQLGVSHVFEYIRSETYKYLYGRHMQANPEPPKKNNDKSKKISRKPLAAKNK
;
A
#
# COMPACT_ATOMS: atom_id res chain seq x y z
N MET A 1 -19.47 2.51 -23.26
CA MET A 1 -18.68 2.12 -22.08
C MET A 1 -19.51 1.30 -21.08
N SER A 2 -20.66 1.77 -20.58
CA SER A 2 -21.43 1.01 -19.58
C SER A 2 -21.97 -0.36 -20.07
N LYS A 3 -22.38 -0.49 -21.33
CA LYS A 3 -22.86 -1.77 -21.90
C LYS A 3 -21.79 -2.88 -21.89
N SER A 4 -20.53 -2.56 -22.16
CA SER A 4 -19.44 -3.53 -22.14
C SER A 4 -19.05 -3.94 -20.72
N LEU A 5 -19.12 -3.01 -19.76
CA LEU A 5 -18.86 -3.28 -18.36
C LEU A 5 -19.94 -4.14 -17.72
N LYS A 6 -21.20 -3.86 -18.03
CA LYS A 6 -22.36 -4.67 -17.62
C LYS A 6 -22.21 -6.11 -18.09
N LYS A 7 -21.80 -6.33 -19.35
CA LYS A 7 -21.55 -7.68 -19.90
C LYS A 7 -20.49 -8.45 -19.11
N ILE A 8 -19.40 -7.81 -18.68
CA ILE A 8 -18.35 -8.46 -17.87
C ILE A 8 -18.91 -8.93 -16.52
N VAL A 9 -19.70 -8.06 -15.87
CA VAL A 9 -20.34 -8.41 -14.59
C VAL A 9 -21.34 -9.55 -14.75
N GLU A 10 -22.17 -9.50 -15.79
CA GLU A 10 -23.14 -10.56 -16.10
C GLU A 10 -22.44 -11.89 -16.39
N GLU A 11 -21.40 -11.87 -17.23
CA GLU A 11 -20.61 -13.07 -17.54
C GLU A 11 -19.92 -13.65 -16.29
N SER A 12 -19.33 -12.79 -15.45
CA SER A 12 -18.68 -13.22 -14.20
C SER A 12 -19.70 -13.86 -13.25
N ARG A 13 -20.93 -13.35 -13.23
CA ARG A 13 -22.04 -13.88 -12.42
C ARG A 13 -22.55 -15.21 -12.95
N GLU A 14 -22.83 -15.29 -14.25
CA GLU A 14 -23.35 -16.50 -14.90
C GLU A 14 -22.37 -17.66 -14.80
N LYS A 15 -21.06 -17.37 -14.98
CA LYS A 15 -19.99 -18.37 -14.93
C LYS A 15 -19.43 -18.56 -13.52
N ASN A 16 -19.92 -17.82 -12.53
CA ASN A 16 -19.44 -17.84 -11.14
C ASN A 16 -17.91 -17.68 -11.05
N LEU A 17 -17.33 -16.77 -11.84
CA LEU A 17 -15.88 -16.59 -11.91
C LEU A 17 -15.33 -16.00 -10.59
N PRO A 18 -14.19 -16.50 -10.09
CA PRO A 18 -13.56 -15.98 -8.89
C PRO A 18 -12.78 -14.68 -9.16
N ASP A 19 -12.49 -14.39 -10.42
CA ASP A 19 -11.71 -13.24 -10.87
C ASP A 19 -12.53 -12.36 -11.83
N VAL A 20 -12.39 -11.04 -11.66
CA VAL A 20 -13.02 -10.02 -12.50
C VAL A 20 -11.96 -9.06 -12.98
N ASP A 21 -11.68 -9.08 -14.29
CA ASP A 21 -10.73 -8.20 -14.94
C ASP A 21 -11.42 -7.05 -15.70
N MET A 22 -11.23 -5.84 -15.20
CA MET A 22 -11.66 -4.57 -15.77
C MET A 22 -10.48 -3.62 -16.00
N CYS A 23 -9.30 -4.17 -16.32
CA CYS A 23 -8.12 -3.40 -16.70
C CYS A 23 -8.39 -2.55 -17.96
N ASP A 24 -7.90 -1.30 -17.93
CA ASP A 24 -7.93 -0.36 -19.07
C ASP A 24 -9.31 -0.23 -19.74
N ARG A 25 -10.35 0.01 -18.92
CA ARG A 25 -11.73 0.19 -19.39
C ARG A 25 -12.20 1.64 -19.38
N GLY A 26 -11.32 2.57 -18.98
CA GLY A 26 -11.64 3.99 -18.85
C GLY A 26 -12.63 4.30 -17.74
N ILE A 27 -12.74 3.45 -16.71
CA ILE A 27 -13.67 3.61 -15.59
C ILE A 27 -13.25 4.82 -14.75
N ALA A 28 -14.12 5.80 -14.61
CA ALA A 28 -13.89 6.97 -13.75
C ALA A 28 -14.52 6.81 -12.37
N ASN A 29 -15.66 6.10 -12.28
CA ASN A 29 -16.37 5.84 -11.04
C ASN A 29 -16.81 4.36 -11.00
N MET A 30 -16.51 3.65 -9.92
CA MET A 30 -16.91 2.26 -9.75
C MET A 30 -18.44 2.07 -9.65
N LEU A 31 -19.17 3.11 -9.20
CA LEU A 31 -20.64 3.09 -9.14
C LEU A 31 -21.27 3.04 -10.55
N ASP A 32 -20.53 3.44 -11.59
CA ASP A 32 -20.99 3.37 -12.98
C ASP A 32 -20.89 1.94 -13.56
N VAL A 33 -20.35 0.98 -12.80
CA VAL A 33 -20.23 -0.43 -13.17
C VAL A 33 -21.43 -1.21 -12.60
N PRO A 34 -22.50 -1.45 -13.39
CA PRO A 34 -23.74 -1.98 -12.83
C PRO A 34 -23.55 -3.39 -12.29
N GLY A 35 -23.95 -3.61 -11.04
CA GLY A 35 -23.93 -4.93 -10.41
C GLY A 35 -22.54 -5.43 -9.95
N LEU A 36 -21.50 -4.60 -10.02
CA LEU A 36 -20.15 -4.98 -9.57
C LEU A 36 -20.15 -5.47 -8.11
N PHE A 37 -20.76 -4.70 -7.21
CA PHE A 37 -20.77 -4.99 -5.77
C PHE A 37 -21.68 -6.15 -5.37
N THR A 38 -22.47 -6.70 -6.30
CA THR A 38 -23.31 -7.87 -6.03
C THR A 38 -22.61 -9.19 -6.33
N LEU A 39 -21.37 -9.16 -6.84
CA LEU A 39 -20.56 -10.34 -7.16
C LEU A 39 -19.92 -10.92 -5.89
N SER A 40 -20.73 -11.54 -5.03
CA SER A 40 -20.29 -12.00 -3.70
C SER A 40 -19.26 -13.15 -3.74
N ASN A 41 -19.11 -13.84 -4.87
CA ASN A 41 -18.21 -14.98 -5.04
C ASN A 41 -16.77 -14.58 -5.42
N ILE A 42 -16.53 -13.32 -5.80
CA ILE A 42 -15.22 -12.93 -6.35
C ILE A 42 -14.16 -12.83 -5.24
N THR A 43 -12.97 -13.27 -5.60
CA THR A 43 -11.76 -13.25 -4.79
C THR A 43 -10.72 -12.30 -5.37
N GLN A 44 -10.81 -11.98 -6.66
CA GLN A 44 -9.87 -11.06 -7.32
C GLN A 44 -10.63 -10.02 -8.14
N LEU A 45 -10.30 -8.75 -7.94
CA LEU A 45 -10.83 -7.63 -8.72
C LEU A 45 -9.68 -6.78 -9.27
N ILE A 46 -9.57 -6.73 -10.60
CA ILE A 46 -8.54 -5.97 -11.31
C ILE A 46 -9.18 -4.74 -11.96
N LEU A 47 -8.77 -3.57 -11.48
CA LEU A 47 -9.22 -2.25 -11.93
C LEU A 47 -8.04 -1.36 -12.34
N SER A 48 -6.92 -1.97 -12.72
CA SER A 48 -5.71 -1.25 -13.11
C SER A 48 -5.89 -0.45 -14.40
N HIS A 49 -5.10 0.62 -14.57
CA HIS A 49 -5.11 1.47 -15.77
C HIS A 49 -6.47 2.13 -16.06
N ASN A 50 -7.21 2.52 -15.02
CA ASN A 50 -8.46 3.25 -15.15
C ASN A 50 -8.28 4.73 -14.75
N LYS A 51 -9.38 5.46 -14.57
CA LYS A 51 -9.41 6.88 -14.20
C LYS A 51 -10.08 7.10 -12.85
N LEU A 52 -10.04 6.09 -11.96
CA LEU A 52 -10.70 6.15 -10.66
C LEU A 52 -10.09 7.26 -9.81
N THR A 53 -10.93 8.16 -9.28
CA THR A 53 -10.53 9.20 -8.32
C THR A 53 -10.93 8.86 -6.89
N THR A 54 -11.96 8.05 -6.71
CA THR A 54 -12.46 7.59 -5.42
C THR A 54 -12.82 6.10 -5.47
N VAL A 55 -12.85 5.46 -4.30
CA VAL A 55 -13.36 4.10 -4.12
C VAL A 55 -14.60 4.17 -3.22
N PRO A 56 -15.78 3.68 -3.66
CA PRO A 56 -16.99 3.77 -2.85
C PRO A 56 -16.95 2.79 -1.67
N PRO A 57 -17.64 3.10 -0.56
CA PRO A 57 -17.78 2.20 0.59
C PRO A 57 -18.27 0.79 0.24
N ASN A 58 -19.06 0.64 -0.83
CA ASN A 58 -19.56 -0.64 -1.34
C ASN A 58 -18.47 -1.64 -1.73
N ILE A 59 -17.20 -1.22 -1.86
CA ILE A 59 -16.10 -2.18 -1.99
C ILE A 59 -16.11 -3.23 -0.87
N ALA A 60 -16.60 -2.87 0.33
CA ALA A 60 -16.78 -3.74 1.47
C ALA A 60 -17.82 -4.87 1.28
N ASP A 61 -18.75 -4.72 0.33
CA ASP A 61 -19.77 -5.73 0.04
C ASP A 61 -19.15 -6.99 -0.60
N LEU A 62 -17.95 -6.86 -1.17
CA LEU A 62 -17.18 -7.93 -1.80
C LEU A 62 -16.36 -8.69 -0.74
N LYS A 63 -17.06 -9.28 0.24
CA LYS A 63 -16.49 -9.90 1.46
C LYS A 63 -15.48 -11.02 1.22
N ASN A 64 -15.44 -11.60 0.02
CA ASN A 64 -14.54 -12.67 -0.36
C ASN A 64 -13.26 -12.19 -1.06
N LEU A 65 -13.08 -10.88 -1.28
CA LEU A 65 -11.89 -10.35 -1.93
C LEU A 65 -10.62 -10.71 -1.19
N GLU A 66 -9.68 -11.31 -1.92
CA GLU A 66 -8.31 -11.58 -1.52
C GLU A 66 -7.32 -10.67 -2.25
N VAL A 67 -7.62 -10.31 -3.51
CA VAL A 67 -6.79 -9.44 -4.35
C VAL A 67 -7.63 -8.28 -4.87
N LEU A 68 -7.15 -7.05 -4.64
CA LEU A 68 -7.73 -5.83 -5.18
C LEU A 68 -6.63 -4.99 -5.82
N ASN A 69 -6.73 -4.80 -7.14
CA ASN A 69 -5.70 -4.08 -7.90
C ASN A 69 -6.26 -2.77 -8.49
N PHE A 70 -5.81 -1.65 -7.93
CA PHE A 70 -6.10 -0.30 -8.40
C PHE A 70 -4.88 0.38 -9.04
N PHE A 71 -3.89 -0.38 -9.48
CA PHE A 71 -2.66 0.16 -10.05
C PHE A 71 -2.94 1.15 -11.19
N ASN A 72 -2.23 2.28 -11.21
CA ASN A 72 -2.33 3.29 -12.27
C ASN A 72 -3.76 3.85 -12.42
N ASN A 73 -4.23 4.51 -11.37
CA ASN A 73 -5.47 5.27 -11.30
C ASN A 73 -5.17 6.70 -10.76
N GLN A 74 -6.19 7.43 -10.30
CA GLN A 74 -6.06 8.78 -9.76
C GLN A 74 -6.67 8.87 -8.34
N ILE A 75 -6.67 7.76 -7.59
CA ILE A 75 -7.35 7.66 -6.30
C ILE A 75 -6.68 8.58 -5.28
N GLU A 76 -7.46 9.46 -4.66
CA GLU A 76 -6.97 10.44 -3.67
C GLU A 76 -7.18 9.95 -2.22
N GLU A 77 -8.22 9.16 -2.00
CA GLU A 77 -8.55 8.57 -0.71
C GLU A 77 -9.21 7.18 -0.85
N LEU A 78 -9.09 6.38 0.21
CA LEU A 78 -9.80 5.11 0.34
C LEU A 78 -10.91 5.22 1.40
N PRO A 79 -12.05 4.53 1.19
CA PRO A 79 -13.13 4.51 2.16
C PRO A 79 -12.67 3.74 3.40
N THR A 80 -13.08 4.18 4.59
CA THR A 80 -12.76 3.48 5.84
C THR A 80 -13.26 2.04 5.85
N GLN A 81 -14.34 1.74 5.11
CA GLN A 81 -14.94 0.42 4.97
C GLN A 81 -14.04 -0.59 4.26
N ILE A 82 -12.98 -0.17 3.55
CA ILE A 82 -12.01 -1.12 2.97
C ILE A 82 -11.35 -2.00 4.05
N SER A 83 -11.30 -1.49 5.29
CA SER A 83 -10.87 -2.21 6.51
C SER A 83 -11.68 -3.47 6.83
N SER A 84 -12.94 -3.52 6.37
CA SER A 84 -13.86 -4.62 6.67
C SER A 84 -13.61 -5.85 5.81
N LEU A 85 -12.78 -5.75 4.76
CA LEU A 85 -12.41 -6.86 3.88
C LEU A 85 -11.43 -7.82 4.57
N GLN A 86 -11.96 -8.66 5.47
CA GLN A 86 -11.18 -9.57 6.32
C GLN A 86 -10.30 -10.57 5.55
N LYS A 87 -10.65 -10.88 4.30
CA LYS A 87 -9.91 -11.82 3.46
C LYS A 87 -8.90 -11.15 2.54
N LEU A 88 -8.84 -9.82 2.50
CA LEU A 88 -7.97 -9.09 1.58
C LEU A 88 -6.50 -9.30 1.96
N LYS A 89 -5.75 -9.94 1.06
CA LYS A 89 -4.33 -10.26 1.21
C LYS A 89 -3.46 -9.29 0.43
N HIS A 90 -3.94 -8.86 -0.73
CA HIS A 90 -3.19 -8.02 -1.66
C HIS A 90 -4.02 -6.81 -2.08
N LEU A 91 -3.55 -5.61 -1.73
CA LEU A 91 -4.11 -4.34 -2.19
C LEU A 91 -3.03 -3.57 -2.93
N ASN A 92 -3.16 -3.46 -4.25
CA ASN A 92 -2.22 -2.71 -5.08
C ASN A 92 -2.78 -1.32 -5.38
N LEU A 93 -2.14 -0.29 -4.82
CA LEU A 93 -2.49 1.12 -4.99
C LEU A 93 -1.39 1.91 -5.71
N GLY A 94 -0.40 1.24 -6.30
CA GLY A 94 0.71 1.92 -6.97
C GLY A 94 0.22 2.85 -8.09
N MET A 95 0.92 3.96 -8.32
CA MET A 95 0.54 4.96 -9.33
C MET A 95 -0.89 5.52 -9.10
N ASN A 96 -1.15 6.04 -7.90
CA ASN A 96 -2.36 6.79 -7.55
C ASN A 96 -2.00 8.19 -7.00
N ARG A 97 -2.94 8.92 -6.39
CA ARG A 97 -2.76 10.27 -5.83
C ARG A 97 -3.08 10.33 -4.33
N LEU A 98 -2.85 9.21 -3.63
CA LEU A 98 -3.22 9.07 -2.22
C LEU A 98 -2.43 10.05 -1.33
N ASN A 99 -3.16 10.84 -0.55
CA ASN A 99 -2.58 11.74 0.46
C ASN A 99 -2.61 11.15 1.89
N GLY A 100 -3.17 9.94 2.05
CA GLY A 100 -3.27 9.21 3.32
C GLY A 100 -3.74 7.76 3.11
N LEU A 101 -3.67 6.94 4.17
CA LEU A 101 -4.10 5.54 4.16
C LEU A 101 -5.09 5.27 5.31
N PRO A 102 -6.08 4.38 5.12
CA PRO A 102 -6.97 3.97 6.20
C PRO A 102 -6.22 3.13 7.27
N PRO A 103 -6.61 3.21 8.55
CA PRO A 103 -5.81 2.73 9.69
C PRO A 103 -5.70 1.20 9.87
N THR A 104 -5.89 0.36 8.84
CA THR A 104 -5.99 -1.09 9.01
C THR A 104 -5.50 -1.85 7.77
N LEU A 105 -4.22 -2.21 7.70
CA LEU A 105 -3.66 -3.01 6.60
C LEU A 105 -2.68 -4.06 7.14
N ARG A 106 -2.79 -5.29 6.62
CA ARG A 106 -1.90 -6.42 6.95
C ARG A 106 -0.56 -6.34 6.20
N ALA A 107 -0.58 -5.78 5.00
CA ALA A 107 0.56 -5.50 4.15
C ALA A 107 0.36 -4.14 3.47
N LEU A 108 1.38 -3.29 3.49
CA LEU A 108 1.35 -1.97 2.90
C LEU A 108 2.48 -1.82 1.87
N TYR A 109 2.11 -1.73 0.59
CA TYR A 109 3.03 -1.54 -0.52
C TYR A 109 2.97 -0.09 -1.03
N LEU A 110 3.99 0.69 -0.69
CA LEU A 110 4.18 2.10 -1.08
C LEU A 110 5.39 2.29 -2.00
N SER A 111 5.85 1.22 -2.65
CA SER A 111 7.10 1.22 -3.40
C SER A 111 7.03 1.99 -4.72
N ASP A 112 8.15 2.56 -5.16
CA ASP A 112 8.31 3.31 -6.43
C ASP A 112 7.35 4.51 -6.61
N ASN A 113 7.08 5.25 -5.53
CA ASN A 113 6.38 6.54 -5.54
C ASN A 113 7.38 7.70 -5.34
N ASP A 114 6.86 8.93 -5.22
CA ASP A 114 7.65 10.14 -5.00
C ASP A 114 7.67 10.59 -3.52
N PHE A 115 7.32 9.71 -2.57
CA PHE A 115 7.21 10.07 -1.14
C PHE A 115 8.52 10.66 -0.60
N GLU A 116 8.44 11.88 -0.07
CA GLU A 116 9.55 12.61 0.54
C GLU A 116 9.60 12.36 2.05
N ILE A 117 8.42 12.18 2.66
CA ILE A 117 8.22 12.00 4.09
C ILE A 117 7.16 10.91 4.30
N LEU A 118 7.35 10.05 5.30
CA LEU A 118 6.28 9.22 5.86
C LEU A 118 5.66 9.95 7.05
N PRO A 119 4.33 10.10 7.12
CA PRO A 119 3.69 10.81 8.23
C PRO A 119 3.89 10.04 9.56
N PRO A 120 4.07 10.72 10.71
CA PRO A 120 4.17 10.10 12.02
C PRO A 120 3.01 9.15 12.36
N ASP A 121 1.83 9.41 11.80
CA ASP A 121 0.64 8.58 11.95
C ASP A 121 0.82 7.14 11.42
N ILE A 122 1.87 6.84 10.66
CA ILE A 122 2.23 5.47 10.27
C ILE A 122 2.45 4.55 11.49
N GLY A 123 2.93 5.11 12.61
CA GLY A 123 3.10 4.39 13.87
C GLY A 123 1.79 4.04 14.58
N LYS A 124 0.64 4.57 14.11
CA LYS A 124 -0.70 4.27 14.63
C LYS A 124 -1.35 3.08 13.92
N LEU A 125 -0.68 2.48 12.92
CA LEU A 125 -1.11 1.24 12.25
C LEU A 125 -0.97 -0.01 13.14
N THR A 126 -1.16 0.15 14.46
CA THR A 126 -1.08 -0.89 15.49
C THR A 126 -2.45 -1.50 15.82
N LYS A 127 -3.55 -0.89 15.36
CA LYS A 127 -4.90 -1.33 15.72
C LYS A 127 -5.53 -2.21 14.65
N LEU A 128 -5.36 -3.52 14.79
CA LEU A 128 -6.42 -4.49 14.52
C LEU A 128 -6.11 -5.78 15.25
N GLN A 129 -7.02 -6.21 16.10
CA GLN A 129 -6.98 -7.49 16.77
C GLN A 129 -8.40 -7.92 17.06
N ILE A 130 -8.85 -8.93 16.33
CA ILE A 130 -9.87 -9.82 16.84
C ILE A 130 -9.10 -10.84 17.69
N ILE A 131 -9.01 -10.55 18.99
CA ILE A 131 -8.66 -11.44 20.12
C ILE A 131 -7.18 -11.92 20.18
N GLY A 132 -6.37 -11.32 21.10
CA GLY A 132 -5.09 -11.84 21.63
C GLY A 132 -3.79 -11.09 21.25
N ASP A 133 -3.37 -10.09 22.04
CA ASP A 133 -2.27 -9.13 21.85
C ASP A 133 -1.27 -9.39 20.69
N LEU A 134 -1.48 -8.81 19.49
CA LEU A 134 -0.58 -8.91 18.33
C LEU A 134 -0.62 -7.67 17.43
N THR A 135 0.53 -6.99 17.28
CA THR A 135 0.84 -5.95 16.30
C THR A 135 0.83 -6.51 14.86
N GLN A 136 -0.14 -6.12 14.02
CA GLN A 136 -0.48 -6.88 12.80
C GLN A 136 0.09 -6.41 11.44
N LEU A 137 0.80 -5.28 11.33
CA LEU A 137 1.49 -4.97 10.06
C LEU A 137 2.65 -5.95 9.89
N LYS A 138 2.52 -6.90 8.97
CA LYS A 138 3.55 -7.90 8.71
C LYS A 138 4.49 -7.49 7.60
N GLU A 139 3.98 -6.77 6.60
CA GLU A 139 4.79 -6.37 5.46
C GLU A 139 4.66 -4.86 5.22
N LEU A 140 5.80 -4.17 5.16
CA LEU A 140 5.88 -2.76 4.82
C LEU A 140 6.95 -2.57 3.75
N HIS A 141 6.50 -2.14 2.56
CA HIS A 141 7.34 -1.98 1.39
C HIS A 141 7.38 -0.52 0.95
N ILE A 142 8.39 0.21 1.38
CA ILE A 142 8.64 1.63 1.10
C ILE A 142 9.85 1.85 0.18
N GLN A 143 10.39 0.80 -0.44
CA GLN A 143 11.56 0.88 -1.32
C GLN A 143 11.31 1.74 -2.58
N GLY A 144 12.34 2.40 -3.08
CA GLY A 144 12.27 3.19 -4.32
C GLY A 144 11.51 4.51 -4.19
N ASN A 145 11.50 5.13 -3.00
CA ASN A 145 10.95 6.46 -2.77
C ASN A 145 12.08 7.50 -2.62
N ARG A 146 11.75 8.70 -2.15
CA ARG A 146 12.67 9.81 -1.88
C ARG A 146 12.81 10.08 -0.38
N LEU A 147 12.61 9.04 0.43
CA LEU A 147 12.69 9.14 1.89
C LEU A 147 14.14 9.32 2.32
N THR A 148 14.37 10.32 3.16
CA THR A 148 15.71 10.61 3.71
C THR A 148 15.84 10.16 5.17
N VAL A 149 14.72 10.06 5.88
CA VAL A 149 14.59 9.60 7.27
C VAL A 149 13.29 8.83 7.46
N LEU A 150 13.19 8.03 8.52
CA LEU A 150 11.95 7.40 8.98
C LEU A 150 11.38 8.13 10.21
N PRO A 151 10.05 8.28 10.37
CA PRO A 151 9.48 8.81 11.61
C PRO A 151 9.78 7.87 12.79
N PRO A 152 10.19 8.37 13.97
CA PRO A 152 10.42 7.54 15.17
C PRO A 152 9.21 6.68 15.54
N GLU A 153 8.00 7.16 15.26
CA GLU A 153 6.73 6.48 15.51
C GLU A 153 6.62 5.16 14.73
N LEU A 154 7.36 4.99 13.62
CA LEU A 154 7.44 3.72 12.91
C LEU A 154 8.02 2.61 13.80
N GLY A 155 8.84 2.97 14.78
CA GLY A 155 9.37 2.05 15.79
C GLY A 155 8.29 1.37 16.65
N ASN A 156 7.06 1.89 16.67
CA ASN A 156 5.91 1.28 17.35
C ASN A 156 5.37 0.04 16.62
N LEU A 157 5.79 -0.20 15.38
CA LEU A 157 5.41 -1.38 14.61
C LEU A 157 6.38 -2.54 14.90
N ASP A 158 5.84 -3.76 15.05
CA ASP A 158 6.65 -4.98 15.16
C ASP A 158 6.96 -5.55 13.77
N LEU A 159 7.92 -4.93 13.08
CA LEU A 159 8.38 -5.33 11.75
C LEU A 159 9.74 -6.06 11.75
N THR A 160 10.25 -6.40 12.94
CA THR A 160 11.57 -7.04 13.13
C THR A 160 11.51 -8.56 13.26
N GLY A 161 10.33 -9.14 13.41
CA GLY A 161 10.18 -10.59 13.57
C GLY A 161 10.36 -11.40 12.27
N GLN A 162 10.54 -12.71 12.42
CA GLN A 162 10.83 -13.63 11.30
C GLN A 162 9.69 -13.77 10.29
N LYS A 163 8.45 -13.40 10.68
CA LYS A 163 7.27 -13.45 9.82
C LYS A 163 6.94 -12.09 9.21
N GLN A 164 7.83 -11.11 9.39
CA GLN A 164 7.66 -9.75 8.94
C GLN A 164 8.66 -9.38 7.86
N VAL A 165 8.23 -8.51 6.95
CA VAL A 165 8.98 -8.06 5.79
C VAL A 165 8.99 -6.54 5.80
N PHE A 166 10.15 -5.96 6.08
CA PHE A 166 10.37 -4.52 5.88
C PHE A 166 11.30 -4.32 4.69
N LYS A 167 10.83 -3.58 3.69
CA LYS A 167 11.57 -3.24 2.49
C LYS A 167 11.65 -1.73 2.35
N ALA A 168 12.86 -1.21 2.33
CA ALA A 168 13.16 0.21 2.39
C ALA A 168 14.37 0.60 1.55
N GLU A 169 14.86 -0.33 0.73
CA GLU A 169 16.00 -0.17 -0.15
C GLU A 169 15.73 0.94 -1.19
N ASN A 170 16.79 1.48 -1.81
CA ASN A 170 16.67 2.48 -2.89
C ASN A 170 15.91 3.76 -2.47
N ASN A 171 16.17 4.23 -1.25
CA ASN A 171 15.80 5.56 -0.78
C ASN A 171 17.09 6.34 -0.46
N PRO A 172 17.11 7.67 -0.63
CA PRO A 172 18.28 8.51 -0.33
C PRO A 172 18.42 8.80 1.17
N TRP A 173 18.60 7.74 1.97
CA TRP A 173 18.75 7.82 3.42
C TRP A 173 19.93 8.70 3.84
N VAL A 174 19.75 9.51 4.88
CA VAL A 174 20.88 10.21 5.52
C VAL A 174 21.81 9.21 6.19
N THR A 175 23.11 9.51 6.23
CA THR A 175 24.16 8.56 6.66
C THR A 175 23.84 7.83 7.97
N PRO A 176 23.41 8.50 9.06
CA PRO A 176 23.22 7.81 10.33
C PRO A 176 22.18 6.69 10.30
N ILE A 177 21.09 6.83 9.53
CA ILE A 177 20.10 5.76 9.36
C ILE A 177 20.51 4.79 8.23
N ALA A 178 21.19 5.28 7.19
CA ALA A 178 21.74 4.45 6.12
C ALA A 178 22.71 3.38 6.65
N ASP A 179 23.54 3.73 7.63
CA ASP A 179 24.47 2.81 8.28
C ASP A 179 23.72 1.70 9.03
N GLN A 180 22.58 2.01 9.66
CA GLN A 180 21.76 0.99 10.33
C GLN A 180 21.13 0.01 9.35
N PHE A 181 20.77 0.46 8.14
CA PHE A 181 20.28 -0.44 7.11
C PHE A 181 21.32 -1.48 6.69
N GLN A 182 22.62 -1.17 6.76
CA GLN A 182 23.69 -2.13 6.49
C GLN A 182 23.77 -3.23 7.57
N LEU A 183 23.41 -2.89 8.81
CA LEU A 183 23.39 -3.82 9.95
C LEU A 183 22.10 -4.65 10.01
N GLY A 184 21.08 -4.27 9.24
CA GLY A 184 19.82 -5.00 9.10
C GLY A 184 18.63 -4.34 9.81
N VAL A 185 17.44 -4.86 9.51
CA VAL A 185 16.15 -4.26 9.92
C VAL A 185 16.03 -4.07 11.44
N SER A 186 16.51 -5.03 12.24
CA SER A 186 16.45 -4.92 13.70
C SER A 186 17.22 -3.70 14.24
N HIS A 187 18.42 -3.44 13.70
CA HIS A 187 19.23 -2.27 14.07
C HIS A 187 18.55 -0.96 13.65
N VAL A 188 17.91 -0.93 12.49
CA VAL A 188 17.12 0.24 12.05
C VAL A 188 16.01 0.53 13.06
N PHE A 189 15.24 -0.49 13.46
CA PHE A 189 14.12 -0.33 14.39
C PHE A 189 14.57 0.01 15.82
N GLU A 190 15.70 -0.51 16.27
CA GLU A 190 16.31 -0.11 17.54
C GLU A 190 16.78 1.36 17.48
N TYR A 191 17.45 1.74 16.40
CA TYR A 191 17.95 3.09 16.21
C TYR A 191 16.81 4.12 16.15
N ILE A 192 15.75 3.88 15.39
CA ILE A 192 14.65 4.85 15.28
C ILE A 192 13.85 5.03 16.58
N ARG A 193 13.92 4.07 17.51
CA ARG A 193 13.34 4.19 18.86
C ARG A 193 14.21 5.02 19.81
N SER A 194 15.49 5.20 19.51
CA SER A 194 16.45 5.88 20.37
C SER A 194 16.20 7.39 20.48
N GLU A 195 16.53 7.97 21.63
CA GLU A 195 16.49 9.44 21.83
C GLU A 195 17.44 10.18 20.89
N THR A 196 18.60 9.58 20.59
CA THR A 196 19.56 10.12 19.63
C THR A 196 18.94 10.29 18.25
N TYR A 197 18.20 9.28 17.77
CA TYR A 197 17.51 9.39 16.50
C TYR A 197 16.34 10.35 16.53
N LYS A 198 15.53 10.37 17.61
CA LYS A 198 14.44 11.35 17.76
C LYS A 198 14.94 12.79 17.64
N TYR A 199 16.09 13.09 18.26
CA TYR A 199 16.74 14.39 18.12
C TYR A 199 17.18 14.68 16.67
N LEU A 200 17.85 13.73 16.02
CA LEU A 200 18.25 13.85 14.61
C LEU A 200 17.04 14.09 13.70
N TYR A 201 15.99 13.30 13.85
CA TYR A 201 14.75 13.41 13.10
C TYR A 201 14.10 14.78 13.29
N GLY A 202 13.99 15.25 14.54
CA GLY A 202 13.45 16.57 14.85
C GLY A 202 14.23 17.71 14.19
N ARG A 203 15.57 17.65 14.23
CA ARG A 203 16.46 18.61 13.56
C ARG A 203 16.31 18.57 12.04
N HIS A 204 16.21 17.37 11.46
CA HIS A 204 16.05 17.17 10.01
C HIS A 204 14.71 17.75 9.52
N MET A 205 13.63 17.52 10.26
CA MET A 205 12.31 18.08 9.93
C MET A 205 12.28 19.62 10.06
N GLN A 206 12.91 20.17 11.10
CA GLN A 206 13.03 21.62 11.28
C GLN A 206 13.87 22.30 10.20
N ALA A 207 14.94 21.64 9.74
CA ALA A 207 15.81 22.15 8.69
C ALA A 207 15.11 22.22 7.32
N ASN A 208 13.99 21.50 7.15
CA ASN A 208 13.20 21.41 5.92
C ASN A 208 14.08 21.33 4.65
N PRO A 209 14.96 20.32 4.56
CA PRO A 209 15.91 20.22 3.46
C PRO A 209 15.18 20.08 2.13
N GLU A 210 15.77 20.64 1.07
CA GLU A 210 15.23 20.46 -0.28
C GLU A 210 15.08 18.97 -0.60
N PRO A 211 13.91 18.57 -1.12
CA PRO A 211 13.63 17.16 -1.26
C PRO A 211 14.47 16.56 -2.41
N PRO A 212 14.92 15.29 -2.28
CA PRO A 212 15.79 14.65 -3.27
C PRO A 212 15.23 14.74 -4.69
N LYS A 213 16.06 14.82 -5.73
CA LYS A 213 15.56 14.96 -7.11
C LYS A 213 14.73 13.74 -7.54
N LYS A 214 13.66 13.98 -8.30
CA LYS A 214 12.83 12.91 -8.87
C LYS A 214 13.63 12.07 -9.86
N ASN A 215 13.44 10.75 -9.79
CA ASN A 215 13.97 9.84 -10.79
C ASN A 215 12.94 9.60 -11.90
N ASN A 216 13.11 10.28 -13.04
CA ASN A 216 12.17 10.22 -14.17
C ASN A 216 12.31 8.94 -15.02
N ASP A 217 13.34 8.13 -14.77
CA ASP A 217 13.61 6.91 -15.53
C ASP A 217 12.74 5.75 -15.03
N LYS A 218 11.58 5.61 -15.68
CA LYS A 218 10.58 4.59 -15.35
C LYS A 218 11.12 3.16 -15.49
N SER A 219 12.20 2.92 -16.25
CA SER A 219 12.77 1.57 -16.45
C SER A 219 13.45 1.02 -15.19
N LYS A 220 13.83 1.89 -14.24
CA LYS A 220 14.53 1.55 -13.01
C LYS A 220 13.61 1.22 -11.84
N LYS A 221 12.29 1.29 -12.02
CA LYS A 221 11.28 1.00 -10.98
C LYS A 221 11.28 -0.49 -10.63
N ILE A 222 11.34 -0.77 -9.34
CA ILE A 222 11.51 -2.13 -8.78
C ILE A 222 10.24 -2.98 -9.02
N SER A 223 9.07 -2.36 -9.00
CA SER A 223 7.74 -2.91 -9.28
C SER A 223 7.56 -3.49 -10.68
N ARG A 224 8.48 -3.20 -11.63
CA ARG A 224 8.47 -3.77 -12.98
C ARG A 224 9.20 -5.10 -13.10
N LYS A 225 9.93 -5.52 -12.07
CA LYS A 225 10.39 -6.90 -11.98
C LYS A 225 9.17 -7.74 -11.60
N PRO A 226 8.88 -8.85 -12.29
CA PRO A 226 7.79 -9.74 -11.87
C PRO A 226 8.01 -10.07 -10.40
N LEU A 227 6.94 -9.96 -9.60
CA LEU A 227 6.91 -10.53 -8.25
C LEU A 227 7.42 -11.95 -8.43
N ALA A 228 8.64 -12.22 -7.99
CA ALA A 228 9.15 -13.59 -8.01
C ALA A 228 8.10 -14.38 -7.24
N ALA A 229 7.43 -15.30 -7.95
CA ALA A 229 6.62 -16.31 -7.32
C ALA A 229 7.55 -16.98 -6.32
N LYS A 230 7.44 -16.61 -5.04
CA LYS A 230 8.14 -17.32 -3.99
C LYS A 230 7.43 -18.65 -3.90
N ASN A 231 8.02 -19.59 -4.63
CA ASN A 231 7.81 -21.01 -4.51
C ASN A 231 7.84 -21.40 -3.03
N LYS A 232 6.78 -22.14 -2.64
CA LYS A 232 6.65 -23.08 -1.51
C LYS A 232 6.86 -22.55 -0.09
#